data_AF-A0AAD2DZC9-F1
#
_entry.id   AF-A0AAD2DZC9-F1
#
_cell.length_a   1.000
_cell.length_b   1.000
_cell.length_c   1.000
_cell.angle_alpha   90.00
_cell.angle_beta   90.00
_cell.angle_gamma   90.00
#
_symmetry.space_group_name_H-M   'P 1'
#
loop_
_entity.id
_entity.type
_entity.pdbx_description
1 polymer ?
#
loop_
_entity_poly.entity_id
_entity_poly.type
_entity_poly.pdbx_seq_one_letter_code
_entity_poly.pdbx_strand_id
1 'polypeptide(L)'
;MEESLLGGDNFIVAPLTGNQWIYPQIRRFRRSKSSPEMKDMNGNLLPRSEFPLRSHLPSFKTVAIFFLLYVAIGSLCFYFLRDQIKGQKTNGILDSVYFCIVTITTVGYGDLMPSSVSTKLLSCVFAISGVALVGVIVSKAADHLVEKQQKMLIDALDMRQELGRTETPVEIESDSVRIKRMIVLLVVLVIIGAVLLATIEKLDLVDAFYCVCSTLTTLGYGDNSFRTKAGRIFAIFWILASTLCFVKLLWYIAEINTERRHGAFKRYITQSNVI
;
A
#
# COMPACT_ATOMS: atom_id res chain seq x y z
N MET A 1 25.73 -45.76 49.27
CA MET A 1 24.57 -45.43 48.42
C MET A 1 24.77 -43.96 48.05
N GLU A 2 25.14 -43.72 46.78
CA GLU A 2 25.35 -42.45 46.03
C GLU A 2 26.36 -41.41 46.60
N GLU A 3 27.56 -41.29 45.99
CA GLU A 3 27.98 -40.38 44.87
C GLU A 3 28.46 -39.00 45.40
N SER A 4 29.78 -38.70 45.47
CA SER A 4 30.70 -38.27 44.39
C SER A 4 30.40 -36.79 43.99
N LEU A 5 31.30 -35.81 43.80
CA LEU A 5 32.72 -35.72 43.48
C LEU A 5 33.15 -34.22 43.49
N LEU A 6 34.46 -33.98 43.42
CA LEU A 6 35.19 -32.76 43.01
C LEU A 6 35.73 -31.81 44.09
N GLY A 7 36.92 -32.20 44.58
CA GLY A 7 37.97 -31.28 45.01
C GLY A 7 38.56 -30.50 43.83
N GLY A 8 39.13 -29.34 44.17
CA GLY A 8 39.57 -28.31 43.25
C GLY A 8 40.91 -28.56 42.58
N ASP A 9 41.28 -27.61 41.70
CA ASP A 9 42.66 -27.20 41.47
C ASP A 9 42.73 -25.82 40.77
N ASN A 10 43.26 -24.86 41.54
CA ASN A 10 44.32 -23.92 41.17
C ASN A 10 44.12 -22.94 40.01
N PHE A 11 43.64 -21.75 40.38
CA PHE A 11 43.90 -20.50 39.67
C PHE A 11 45.35 -20.06 39.97
N ILE A 12 46.29 -20.33 39.07
CA ILE A 12 47.65 -19.76 39.14
C ILE A 12 47.62 -18.38 38.50
N VAL A 13 47.68 -17.34 39.34
CA VAL A 13 48.01 -15.97 38.93
C VAL A 13 49.53 -15.83 38.99
N ALA A 14 50.19 -15.77 37.83
CA ALA A 14 51.59 -15.37 37.75
C ALA A 14 51.68 -13.84 37.59
N PRO A 15 52.55 -13.14 38.34
CA PRO A 15 52.82 -11.73 38.08
C PRO A 15 53.92 -11.63 37.01
N LEU A 16 53.64 -10.97 35.90
CA LEU A 16 54.67 -10.58 34.94
C LEU A 16 54.64 -9.07 34.71
N THR A 17 55.77 -8.49 35.08
CA THR A 17 56.25 -7.16 34.79
C THR A 17 56.37 -6.93 33.28
N GLY A 18 56.06 -5.72 32.81
CA GLY A 18 56.44 -5.26 31.47
C GLY A 18 55.28 -4.68 30.65
N ASN A 19 55.41 -3.41 30.31
CA ASN A 19 54.55 -2.69 29.37
C ASN A 19 54.49 -3.39 27.99
N GLN A 20 53.44 -4.14 27.71
CA GLN A 20 53.03 -4.50 26.35
C GLN A 20 51.50 -4.52 26.27
N TRP A 21 50.94 -3.53 25.57
CA TRP A 21 49.51 -3.50 25.27
C TRP A 21 49.18 -4.58 24.24
N ILE A 22 48.43 -5.61 24.66
CA ILE A 22 47.84 -6.60 23.75
C ILE A 22 46.59 -5.96 23.13
N TYR A 23 46.65 -5.60 21.85
CA TYR A 23 45.44 -5.26 21.10
C TYR A 23 44.54 -6.50 20.99
N PRO A 24 43.24 -6.43 21.31
CA PRO A 24 42.34 -7.54 21.07
C PRO A 24 42.21 -7.76 19.55
N GLN A 25 42.66 -8.92 19.07
CA GLN A 25 42.40 -9.40 17.72
C GLN A 25 40.89 -9.61 17.56
N ILE A 26 40.20 -8.67 16.90
CA ILE A 26 38.81 -8.85 16.48
C ILE A 26 38.80 -10.01 15.49
N ARG A 27 38.43 -11.21 15.96
CA ARG A 27 38.13 -12.34 15.10
C ARG A 27 37.01 -11.90 14.15
N ARG A 28 37.34 -11.79 12.86
CA ARG A 28 36.33 -11.68 11.80
C ARG A 28 35.37 -12.84 11.99
N PHE A 29 34.14 -12.55 12.40
CA PHE A 29 33.08 -13.55 12.38
C PHE A 29 32.92 -14.02 10.94
N ARG A 30 33.43 -15.21 10.67
CA ARG A 30 33.22 -15.96 9.44
C ARG A 30 31.71 -16.11 9.31
N ARG A 31 31.13 -15.50 8.27
CA ARG A 31 29.70 -15.62 7.94
C ARG A 31 29.36 -17.12 7.97
N SER A 32 28.62 -17.55 9.00
CA SER A 32 28.16 -18.92 9.14
C SER A 32 27.30 -19.23 7.93
N LYS A 33 27.86 -19.99 6.99
CA LYS A 33 27.18 -20.49 5.81
C LYS A 33 26.77 -21.92 6.13
N SER A 34 25.82 -22.07 7.03
CA SER A 34 25.35 -23.41 7.42
C SER A 34 23.95 -23.31 8.02
N SER A 35 22.95 -23.14 7.14
CA SER A 35 21.76 -23.98 7.30
C SER A 35 22.20 -25.40 6.96
N PRO A 36 22.00 -26.40 7.84
CA PRO A 36 22.32 -27.78 7.52
C PRO A 36 21.50 -28.24 6.31
N GLU A 37 22.16 -28.75 5.28
CA GLU A 37 21.50 -29.48 4.20
C GLU A 37 20.92 -30.77 4.79
N MET A 38 19.60 -30.82 4.97
CA MET A 38 18.91 -32.06 5.33
C MET A 38 18.97 -33.01 4.14
N LYS A 39 19.78 -34.06 4.29
CA LYS A 39 19.84 -35.20 3.38
C LYS A 39 18.91 -36.30 3.89
N ASP A 40 18.31 -37.06 2.99
CA ASP A 40 17.56 -38.26 3.35
C ASP A 40 18.48 -39.37 3.91
N MET A 41 17.91 -40.47 4.41
CA MET A 41 18.69 -41.61 4.93
C MET A 41 19.63 -42.25 3.88
N ASN A 42 19.45 -41.93 2.60
CA ASN A 42 20.27 -42.43 1.50
C ASN A 42 21.32 -41.40 1.05
N GLY A 43 21.45 -40.26 1.75
CA GLY A 43 22.43 -39.23 1.46
C GLY A 43 22.07 -38.29 0.31
N ASN A 44 20.86 -38.41 -0.26
CA ASN A 44 20.39 -37.51 -1.29
C ASN A 44 19.89 -36.22 -0.64
N LEU A 45 20.13 -35.07 -1.28
CA LEU A 45 19.52 -33.82 -0.84
C LEU A 45 18.00 -33.96 -0.94
N LEU A 46 17.29 -33.67 0.16
CA LEU A 46 15.86 -33.48 0.08
C LEU A 46 15.58 -32.35 -0.94
N PRO A 47 14.66 -32.55 -1.89
CA PRO A 47 14.28 -31.48 -2.80
C PRO A 47 13.85 -30.29 -1.94
N ARG A 48 14.54 -29.16 -2.11
CA ARG A 48 14.20 -27.90 -1.46
C ARG A 48 12.73 -27.64 -1.76
N SER A 49 11.88 -27.63 -0.73
CA SER A 49 10.48 -27.25 -0.90
C SER A 49 10.46 -25.77 -1.31
N GLU A 50 10.39 -25.53 -2.62
CA GLU A 50 9.94 -24.27 -3.14
C GLU A 50 8.53 -24.09 -2.60
N PHE A 51 8.35 -23.23 -1.59
CA PHE A 51 7.01 -22.80 -1.20
C PHE A 51 6.31 -22.33 -2.48
N PRO A 52 5.24 -23.00 -2.94
CA PRO A 52 4.57 -22.61 -4.16
C PRO A 52 3.62 -21.47 -3.78
N LEU A 53 4.17 -20.29 -3.54
CA LEU A 53 3.40 -19.06 -3.37
C LEU A 53 3.82 -18.00 -4.37
N ARG A 54 4.06 -18.42 -5.62
CA ARG A 54 4.00 -17.53 -6.77
C ARG A 54 2.78 -17.90 -7.59
N SER A 55 1.60 -17.70 -6.99
CA SER A 55 0.36 -17.72 -7.76
C SER A 55 0.48 -16.65 -8.85
N HIS A 56 -0.01 -16.96 -10.05
CA HIS A 56 0.02 -16.09 -11.22
C HIS A 56 -0.89 -14.88 -10.97
N LEU A 57 -0.37 -13.96 -10.17
CA LEU A 57 -1.03 -12.76 -9.69
C LEU A 57 -1.43 -11.95 -10.94
N PRO A 58 -2.72 -11.64 -11.17
CA PRO A 58 -3.18 -11.01 -12.41
C PRO A 58 -2.47 -9.67 -12.64
N SER A 59 -2.13 -9.37 -13.90
CA SER A 59 -1.49 -8.11 -14.28
C SER A 59 -2.35 -6.90 -13.89
N PHE A 60 -1.72 -5.75 -13.64
CA PHE A 60 -2.43 -4.48 -13.39
C PHE A 60 -3.51 -4.20 -14.44
N LYS A 61 -3.24 -4.52 -15.72
CA LYS A 61 -4.21 -4.39 -16.81
C LYS A 61 -5.46 -5.26 -16.60
N THR A 62 -5.27 -6.50 -16.18
CA THR A 62 -6.36 -7.45 -15.92
C THR A 62 -7.25 -6.95 -14.77
N VAL A 63 -6.64 -6.45 -13.70
CA VAL A 63 -7.36 -5.91 -12.54
C VAL A 63 -8.16 -4.65 -12.92
N ALA A 64 -7.58 -3.77 -13.75
CA ALA A 64 -8.29 -2.60 -14.28
C ALA A 64 -9.50 -3.00 -15.16
N ILE A 65 -9.37 -4.05 -15.97
CA ILE A 65 -10.50 -4.58 -16.77
C ILE A 65 -11.61 -5.11 -15.87
N PHE A 66 -11.28 -5.90 -14.83
CA PHE A 66 -12.27 -6.37 -13.86
C PHE A 66 -12.96 -5.22 -13.13
N PHE A 67 -12.23 -4.17 -12.78
CA PHE A 67 -12.80 -2.96 -12.18
C PHE A 67 -13.80 -2.26 -13.11
N LEU A 68 -13.43 -2.03 -14.38
CA LEU A 68 -14.32 -1.42 -15.35
C LEU A 68 -15.57 -2.27 -15.59
N LEU A 69 -15.41 -3.59 -15.70
CA LEU A 69 -16.53 -4.51 -15.84
C LEU A 69 -17.45 -4.48 -14.62
N TYR A 70 -16.88 -4.43 -13.42
CA TYR A 70 -17.64 -4.34 -12.17
C TYR A 70 -18.48 -3.06 -12.10
N VAL A 71 -17.88 -1.91 -12.44
CA VAL A 71 -18.60 -0.62 -12.54
C VAL A 71 -19.68 -0.69 -13.61
N ALA A 72 -19.40 -1.29 -14.78
CA ALA A 72 -20.37 -1.41 -15.86
C ALA A 72 -21.58 -2.27 -15.48
N ILE A 73 -21.35 -3.44 -14.86
CA ILE A 73 -22.41 -4.33 -14.38
C ILE A 73 -23.22 -3.64 -13.29
N GLY A 74 -22.56 -3.02 -12.30
CA GLY A 74 -23.24 -2.28 -11.25
C GLY A 74 -24.10 -1.14 -11.81
N SER A 75 -23.55 -0.36 -12.75
CA SER A 75 -24.25 0.74 -13.40
C SER A 75 -25.47 0.25 -14.16
N LEU A 76 -25.36 -0.90 -14.85
CA LEU A 76 -26.48 -1.53 -15.54
C LEU A 76 -27.59 -1.96 -14.56
N CYS A 77 -27.22 -2.62 -13.45
CA CYS A 77 -28.18 -3.02 -12.42
C CYS A 77 -28.90 -1.83 -11.80
N PHE A 78 -28.18 -0.77 -11.42
CA PHE A 78 -28.78 0.44 -10.85
C PHE A 78 -29.53 1.28 -11.88
N TYR A 79 -29.20 1.18 -13.16
CA TYR A 79 -29.96 1.80 -14.24
C TYR A 79 -31.35 1.16 -14.40
N PHE A 80 -31.43 -0.17 -14.37
CA PHE A 80 -32.72 -0.87 -14.39
C PHE A 80 -33.56 -0.59 -13.14
N LEU A 81 -32.92 -0.38 -12.00
CA LEU A 81 -33.58 -0.07 -10.73
C LEU A 81 -33.66 1.44 -10.43
N ARG A 82 -33.43 2.30 -11.43
CA ARG A 82 -33.35 3.77 -11.24
C ARG A 82 -34.62 4.39 -10.67
N ASP A 83 -35.78 3.78 -10.92
CA ASP A 83 -37.07 4.30 -10.43
C ASP A 83 -37.20 4.13 -8.91
N GLN A 84 -36.45 3.18 -8.34
CA GLN A 84 -36.37 2.91 -6.90
C GLN A 84 -35.26 3.69 -6.19
N ILE A 85 -34.51 4.53 -6.93
CA ILE A 85 -33.51 5.45 -6.38
C ILE A 85 -34.17 6.82 -6.19
N LYS A 86 -34.08 7.39 -4.98
CA LYS A 86 -34.52 8.77 -4.68
C LYS A 86 -33.33 9.71 -4.65
N GLY A 87 -33.59 11.00 -4.85
CA GLY A 87 -32.54 12.02 -4.85
C GLY A 87 -32.60 12.94 -6.05
N GLN A 88 -31.55 13.74 -6.23
CA GLN A 88 -31.45 14.68 -7.34
C GLN A 88 -31.00 13.93 -8.59
N LYS A 89 -31.90 13.76 -9.57
CA LYS A 89 -31.61 13.04 -10.81
C LYS A 89 -31.26 13.99 -11.94
N THR A 90 -30.37 13.57 -12.83
CA THR A 90 -29.97 14.33 -14.02
C THR A 90 -30.11 13.52 -15.29
N ASN A 91 -29.51 12.34 -15.36
CA ASN A 91 -29.62 11.43 -16.49
C ASN A 91 -29.46 10.00 -15.98
N GLY A 92 -30.37 9.10 -16.36
CA GLY A 92 -30.42 7.76 -15.78
C GLY A 92 -29.09 7.00 -15.85
N ILE A 93 -28.38 7.03 -16.97
CA ILE A 93 -27.11 6.30 -17.13
C ILE A 93 -26.01 6.99 -16.32
N LEU A 94 -25.90 8.31 -16.44
CA LEU A 94 -24.89 9.11 -15.74
C LEU A 94 -25.02 8.98 -14.22
N ASP A 95 -26.25 9.04 -13.72
CA ASP A 95 -26.59 8.93 -12.30
C ASP A 95 -26.24 7.55 -11.76
N SER A 96 -26.47 6.48 -12.53
CA SER A 96 -26.10 5.11 -12.14
C SER A 96 -24.58 4.92 -12.08
N VAL A 97 -23.84 5.43 -13.07
CA VAL A 97 -22.37 5.36 -13.06
C VAL A 97 -21.81 6.17 -11.90
N TYR A 98 -22.29 7.40 -11.72
CA TYR A 98 -21.90 8.27 -10.60
C TYR A 98 -22.18 7.61 -9.25
N PHE A 99 -23.36 7.03 -9.06
CA PHE A 99 -23.71 6.29 -7.84
C PHE A 99 -22.76 5.11 -7.58
N CYS A 100 -22.42 4.33 -8.62
CA CYS A 100 -21.45 3.25 -8.50
C CYS A 100 -20.07 3.75 -8.08
N ILE A 101 -19.57 4.83 -8.70
CA ILE A 101 -18.27 5.42 -8.34
C ILE A 101 -18.28 5.91 -6.90
N VAL A 102 -19.27 6.69 -6.50
CA VAL A 102 -19.41 7.24 -5.14
C VAL A 102 -19.50 6.12 -4.09
N THR A 103 -20.14 5.00 -4.43
CA THR A 103 -20.27 3.84 -3.55
C THR A 103 -18.96 3.05 -3.41
N ILE A 104 -18.29 2.72 -4.53
CA ILE A 104 -17.03 1.96 -4.51
C ILE A 104 -15.90 2.75 -3.86
N THR A 105 -15.88 4.06 -4.09
CA THR A 105 -14.90 4.97 -3.47
C THR A 105 -15.25 5.34 -2.03
N THR A 106 -16.32 4.75 -1.49
CA THR A 106 -16.80 4.93 -0.10
C THR A 106 -17.05 6.39 0.30
N VAL A 107 -17.25 7.29 -0.67
CA VAL A 107 -17.57 8.69 -0.40
C VAL A 107 -18.99 8.83 0.13
N GLY A 108 -19.97 8.26 -0.59
CA GLY A 108 -21.34 8.12 -0.09
C GLY A 108 -22.10 9.41 0.24
N TYR A 109 -22.15 10.41 -0.67
CA TYR A 109 -22.87 11.68 -0.42
C TYR A 109 -24.34 11.56 0.00
N GLY A 110 -25.02 10.46 -0.34
CA GLY A 110 -26.46 10.32 -0.09
C GLY A 110 -27.35 11.24 -0.94
N ASP A 111 -26.79 11.94 -1.93
CA ASP A 111 -27.55 12.73 -2.91
C ASP A 111 -28.40 11.86 -3.85
N LEU A 112 -27.96 10.62 -4.06
CA LEU A 112 -28.71 9.50 -4.63
C LEU A 112 -28.75 8.36 -3.61
N MET A 113 -29.96 7.90 -3.27
CA MET A 113 -30.14 6.89 -2.23
C MET A 113 -31.14 5.79 -2.64
N PRO A 114 -30.83 4.51 -2.36
CA PRO A 114 -31.75 3.42 -2.62
C PRO A 114 -32.95 3.49 -1.68
N SER A 115 -34.17 3.52 -2.22
CA SER A 115 -35.38 3.65 -1.40
C SER A 115 -36.09 2.32 -1.16
N SER A 116 -35.99 1.36 -2.08
CA SER A 116 -36.61 0.03 -1.99
C SER A 116 -35.71 -0.99 -1.29
N VAL A 117 -36.34 -2.02 -0.71
CA VAL A 117 -35.66 -3.15 -0.06
C VAL A 117 -34.67 -3.82 -1.03
N SER A 118 -35.07 -4.07 -2.27
CA SER A 118 -34.21 -4.70 -3.28
C SER A 118 -32.97 -3.86 -3.60
N THR A 119 -33.16 -2.55 -3.80
CA THR A 119 -32.05 -1.62 -4.07
C THR A 119 -31.11 -1.45 -2.88
N LYS A 120 -31.63 -1.51 -1.65
CA LYS A 120 -30.82 -1.44 -0.43
C LYS A 120 -29.95 -2.69 -0.28
N LEU A 121 -30.53 -3.88 -0.45
CA LEU A 121 -29.79 -5.15 -0.40
C LEU A 121 -28.71 -5.21 -1.49
N LEU A 122 -29.05 -4.83 -2.72
CA LEU A 122 -28.09 -4.75 -3.82
C LEU A 122 -26.94 -3.78 -3.49
N SER A 123 -27.26 -2.61 -2.93
CA SER A 123 -26.26 -1.61 -2.54
C SER A 123 -25.32 -2.14 -1.46
N CYS A 124 -25.82 -2.92 -0.49
CA CYS A 124 -24.97 -3.55 0.53
C CYS A 124 -23.98 -4.54 -0.09
N VAL A 125 -24.45 -5.44 -0.95
CA VAL A 125 -23.59 -6.43 -1.62
C VAL A 125 -22.56 -5.73 -2.52
N PHE A 126 -22.99 -4.70 -3.24
CA PHE A 126 -22.13 -3.88 -4.08
C PHE A 126 -21.07 -3.13 -3.24
N ALA A 127 -21.45 -2.49 -2.14
CA ALA A 127 -20.49 -1.78 -1.28
C ALA A 127 -19.41 -2.72 -0.72
N ILE A 128 -19.80 -3.88 -0.17
CA ILE A 128 -18.85 -4.84 0.42
C ILE A 128 -17.89 -5.39 -0.65
N SER A 129 -18.42 -5.83 -1.80
CA SER A 129 -17.59 -6.35 -2.88
C SER A 129 -16.72 -5.27 -3.53
N GLY A 130 -17.21 -4.03 -3.62
CA GLY A 130 -16.48 -2.88 -4.15
C GLY A 130 -15.26 -2.52 -3.30
N VAL A 131 -15.41 -2.45 -1.97
CA VAL A 131 -14.27 -2.20 -1.06
C VAL A 131 -13.22 -3.30 -1.16
N ALA A 132 -13.63 -4.56 -1.24
CA ALA A 132 -12.71 -5.69 -1.44
C ALA A 132 -11.93 -5.55 -2.76
N LEU A 133 -12.60 -5.15 -3.84
CA LEU A 133 -11.98 -4.93 -5.15
C LEU A 133 -10.98 -3.76 -5.12
N VAL A 134 -11.31 -2.66 -4.45
CA VAL A 134 -10.38 -1.53 -4.24
C VAL A 134 -9.13 -1.99 -3.49
N GLY A 135 -9.29 -2.83 -2.46
CA GLY A 135 -8.17 -3.44 -1.74
C GLY A 135 -7.23 -4.21 -2.67
N VAL A 136 -7.78 -5.05 -3.55
CA VAL A 136 -6.98 -5.80 -4.54
C VAL A 136 -6.24 -4.86 -5.49
N ILE A 137 -6.87 -3.79 -5.96
CA ILE A 137 -6.22 -2.78 -6.83
C ILE A 137 -5.04 -2.12 -6.13
N VAL A 138 -5.20 -1.77 -4.85
CA VAL A 138 -4.15 -1.12 -4.06
C VAL A 138 -2.98 -2.07 -3.83
N SER A 139 -3.24 -3.32 -3.42
CA SER A 139 -2.21 -4.35 -3.25
C SER A 139 -1.41 -4.56 -4.54
N LYS A 140 -2.11 -4.60 -5.68
CA LYS A 140 -1.48 -4.75 -7.00
C LYS A 140 -0.65 -3.55 -7.41
N ALA A 141 -1.10 -2.35 -7.07
CA ALA A 141 -0.32 -1.15 -7.28
C ALA A 141 0.95 -1.16 -6.40
N ALA A 142 0.88 -1.70 -5.19
CA ALA A 142 2.04 -1.87 -4.31
C ALA A 142 3.03 -2.89 -4.88
N ASP A 143 2.56 -4.05 -5.34
CA ASP A 143 3.39 -5.07 -5.99
C ASP A 143 4.17 -4.49 -7.17
N HIS A 144 3.51 -3.70 -8.03
CA HIS A 144 4.16 -3.06 -9.17
C HIS A 144 5.22 -2.01 -8.76
N LEU A 145 5.04 -1.31 -7.63
CA LEU A 145 6.06 -0.41 -7.10
C LEU A 145 7.28 -1.18 -6.59
N VAL A 146 7.05 -2.30 -5.90
CA VAL A 146 8.10 -3.18 -5.36
C VAL A 146 8.88 -3.84 -6.50
N GLU A 147 8.21 -4.41 -7.50
CA GLU A 147 8.88 -5.02 -8.68
C GLU A 147 9.75 -4.00 -9.41
N LYS A 148 9.29 -2.76 -9.56
CA LYS A 148 10.07 -1.69 -10.17
C LYS A 148 11.32 -1.36 -9.34
N GLN A 149 11.21 -1.33 -8.01
CA GLN A 149 12.37 -1.15 -7.13
C GLN A 149 13.36 -2.31 -7.22
N GLN A 150 12.88 -3.56 -7.24
CA GLN A 150 13.72 -4.75 -7.36
C GLN A 150 14.47 -4.77 -8.70
N LYS A 151 13.79 -4.44 -9.80
CA LYS A 151 14.44 -4.38 -11.12
C LYS A 151 15.53 -3.31 -11.17
N MET A 152 15.26 -2.10 -10.67
CA MET A 152 16.29 -1.05 -10.59
C MET A 152 17.48 -1.46 -9.72
N LEU A 153 17.26 -2.22 -8.63
CA LEU A 153 18.34 -2.73 -7.80
C LEU A 153 19.15 -3.82 -8.51
N ILE A 154 18.50 -4.75 -9.21
CA ILE A 154 19.17 -5.82 -9.96
C ILE A 154 19.99 -5.22 -11.12
N ASP A 155 19.41 -4.31 -11.90
CA ASP A 155 20.10 -3.62 -13.00
C ASP A 155 21.30 -2.81 -12.48
N ALA A 156 21.17 -2.20 -11.30
CA ALA A 156 22.27 -1.51 -10.62
C ALA A 156 23.38 -2.45 -10.10
N LEU A 157 23.02 -3.65 -9.62
CA LEU A 157 24.00 -4.65 -9.19
C LEU A 157 24.75 -5.25 -10.39
N ASP A 158 24.06 -5.46 -11.52
CA ASP A 158 24.65 -5.96 -12.76
C ASP A 158 25.60 -4.91 -13.37
N MET A 159 25.20 -3.63 -13.41
CA MET A 159 26.11 -2.52 -13.74
C MET A 159 27.33 -2.44 -12.81
N ARG A 160 27.16 -2.74 -11.51
CA ARG A 160 28.30 -2.81 -10.57
C ARG A 160 29.24 -3.98 -10.84
N GLN A 161 28.73 -5.07 -11.42
CA GLN A 161 29.53 -6.24 -11.76
C GLN A 161 30.36 -5.99 -13.02
N GLU A 162 29.86 -5.19 -13.96
CA GLU A 162 30.61 -4.74 -15.15
C GLU A 162 31.57 -3.57 -14.85
N LEU A 163 31.21 -2.62 -13.99
CA LEU A 163 32.06 -1.47 -13.63
C LEU A 163 32.70 -1.63 -12.25
N GLY A 164 33.88 -2.27 -12.23
CA GLY A 164 34.80 -2.10 -11.13
C GLY A 164 35.18 -0.62 -10.93
N ARG A 165 34.74 -0.04 -9.81
CA ARG A 165 35.34 1.14 -9.14
C ARG A 165 35.02 2.55 -9.64
N THR A 166 33.77 2.83 -10.05
CA THR A 166 33.31 4.24 -10.09
C THR A 166 31.98 4.38 -9.37
N GLU A 167 31.97 5.22 -8.34
CA GLU A 167 30.82 5.47 -7.47
C GLU A 167 29.70 6.18 -8.23
N THR A 168 28.78 5.42 -8.83
CA THR A 168 27.47 5.96 -9.21
C THR A 168 26.50 5.68 -8.08
N PRO A 169 25.97 6.70 -7.37
CA PRO A 169 24.89 6.49 -6.42
C PRO A 169 23.68 6.08 -7.27
N VAL A 170 23.29 4.82 -7.17
CA VAL A 170 21.97 4.39 -7.60
C VAL A 170 21.00 5.25 -6.79
N GLU A 171 20.36 6.20 -7.46
CA GLU A 171 19.46 7.14 -6.83
C GLU A 171 18.19 6.37 -6.44
N ILE A 172 18.27 5.66 -5.31
CA ILE A 172 17.10 5.16 -4.62
C ILE A 172 16.34 6.41 -4.22
N GLU A 173 15.35 6.77 -5.03
CA GLU A 173 14.45 7.90 -4.76
C GLU A 173 14.02 7.81 -3.30
N SER A 174 14.57 8.72 -2.48
CA SER A 174 14.37 8.74 -1.04
C SER A 174 12.87 8.72 -0.77
N ASP A 175 12.46 7.95 0.24
CA ASP A 175 11.05 7.87 0.63
C ASP A 175 10.41 9.25 0.87
N SER A 176 11.25 10.22 1.29
CA SER A 176 10.86 11.62 1.46
C SER A 176 10.48 12.34 0.16
N VAL A 177 11.05 11.98 -1.00
CA VAL A 177 10.72 12.60 -2.29
C VAL A 177 9.43 12.01 -2.85
N ARG A 178 9.21 10.70 -2.67
CA ARG A 178 7.97 10.03 -3.09
C ARG A 178 6.74 10.60 -2.39
N ILE A 179 6.80 10.75 -1.07
CA ILE A 179 5.69 11.34 -0.30
C ILE A 179 5.45 12.80 -0.69
N LYS A 180 6.52 13.60 -0.90
CA LYS A 180 6.40 14.98 -1.37
C LYS A 180 5.70 15.05 -2.73
N ARG A 181 6.10 14.20 -3.68
CA ARG A 181 5.45 14.12 -5.00
C ARG A 181 3.97 13.77 -4.90
N MET A 182 3.60 12.82 -4.03
CA MET A 182 2.20 12.43 -3.81
C MET A 182 1.39 13.55 -3.15
N ILE A 183 1.96 14.26 -2.16
CA ILE A 183 1.32 15.40 -1.51
C ILE A 183 1.10 16.53 -2.52
N VAL A 184 2.09 16.86 -3.36
CA VAL A 184 1.94 17.88 -4.41
C VAL A 184 0.83 17.49 -5.39
N LEU A 185 0.78 16.23 -5.84
CA LEU A 185 -0.29 15.74 -6.70
C LEU A 185 -1.67 15.87 -6.04
N LEU A 186 -1.77 15.55 -4.76
CA LEU A 186 -3.00 15.68 -3.97
C LEU A 186 -3.47 17.13 -3.89
N VAL A 187 -2.56 18.06 -3.61
CA VAL A 187 -2.85 19.51 -3.55
C VAL A 187 -3.34 20.02 -4.90
N VAL A 188 -2.70 19.60 -6.00
CA VAL A 188 -3.14 19.95 -7.36
C VAL A 188 -4.55 19.44 -7.63
N LEU A 189 -4.86 18.19 -7.27
CA LEU A 189 -6.21 17.63 -7.43
C LEU A 189 -7.26 18.38 -6.60
N VAL A 190 -6.91 18.85 -5.41
CA VAL A 190 -7.78 19.66 -4.55
C VAL A 190 -8.06 21.03 -5.19
N ILE A 191 -7.04 21.71 -5.68
CA ILE A 191 -7.19 23.03 -6.33
C ILE A 191 -8.04 22.91 -7.60
N ILE A 192 -7.73 21.92 -8.45
CA ILE A 192 -8.50 21.65 -9.69
C ILE A 192 -9.96 21.34 -9.35
N GLY A 193 -10.19 20.48 -8.35
CA GLY A 193 -11.53 20.17 -7.86
C GLY A 193 -12.27 21.44 -7.43
N ALA A 194 -11.67 22.26 -6.56
CA ALA A 194 -12.33 23.41 -5.98
C ALA A 194 -12.71 24.45 -7.03
N VAL A 195 -11.80 24.75 -7.96
CA VAL A 195 -12.05 25.69 -9.07
C VAL A 195 -13.15 25.17 -10.00
N LEU A 196 -13.12 23.88 -10.35
CA LEU A 196 -14.15 23.29 -11.22
C LEU A 196 -15.51 23.22 -10.53
N LEU A 197 -15.60 22.89 -9.25
CA LEU A 197 -16.88 22.93 -8.52
C LEU A 197 -17.42 24.35 -8.40
N ALA A 198 -16.57 25.32 -8.05
CA ALA A 198 -16.99 26.72 -7.93
C ALA A 198 -17.55 27.27 -9.25
N THR A 199 -16.97 26.87 -10.39
CA THR A 199 -17.41 27.32 -11.72
C THR A 199 -18.60 26.54 -12.27
N ILE A 200 -18.62 25.21 -12.13
CA ILE A 200 -19.65 24.33 -12.72
C ILE A 200 -20.92 24.31 -11.86
N GLU A 201 -20.76 24.14 -10.55
CA GLU A 201 -21.89 24.02 -9.60
C GLU A 201 -22.30 25.38 -9.00
N LYS A 202 -21.57 26.46 -9.33
CA LYS A 202 -21.78 27.83 -8.81
C LYS A 202 -21.74 27.89 -7.29
N LEU A 203 -20.91 27.06 -6.67
CA LEU A 203 -20.67 27.06 -5.23
C LEU A 203 -19.71 28.20 -4.85
N ASP A 204 -19.84 28.69 -3.61
CA ASP A 204 -18.82 29.58 -3.05
C ASP A 204 -17.46 28.85 -2.97
N LEU A 205 -16.36 29.59 -3.01
CA LEU A 205 -15.02 29.01 -3.03
C LEU A 205 -14.75 28.17 -1.77
N VAL A 206 -15.27 28.58 -0.61
CA VAL A 206 -15.11 27.84 0.65
C VAL A 206 -15.91 26.54 0.61
N ASP A 207 -17.16 26.59 0.14
CA ASP A 207 -18.03 25.42 0.03
C ASP A 207 -17.50 24.41 -0.99
N ALA A 208 -16.95 24.90 -2.11
CA ALA A 208 -16.32 24.06 -3.13
C ALA A 208 -15.05 23.38 -2.59
N PHE A 209 -14.18 24.11 -1.88
CA PHE A 209 -13.00 23.55 -1.23
C PHE A 209 -13.37 22.51 -0.17
N TYR A 210 -14.35 22.84 0.68
CA TYR A 210 -14.84 21.93 1.72
C TYR A 210 -15.44 20.65 1.11
N CYS A 211 -16.26 20.77 0.06
CA CYS A 211 -16.81 19.62 -0.66
C CYS A 211 -15.68 18.74 -1.22
N VAL A 212 -14.67 19.33 -1.84
CA VAL A 212 -13.51 18.61 -2.37
C VAL A 212 -12.73 17.88 -1.28
N CYS A 213 -12.46 18.53 -0.16
CA CYS A 213 -11.77 17.91 0.97
C CYS A 213 -12.59 16.75 1.55
N SER A 214 -13.90 16.95 1.77
CA SER A 214 -14.78 15.91 2.31
C SER A 214 -14.91 14.72 1.35
N THR A 215 -14.86 14.97 0.04
CA THR A 215 -14.80 13.91 -0.99
C THR A 215 -13.51 13.12 -0.91
N LEU A 216 -12.39 13.85 -0.89
CA LEU A 216 -11.05 13.28 -0.97
C LEU A 216 -10.77 12.35 0.21
N THR A 217 -11.18 12.77 1.41
CA THR A 217 -11.06 12.00 2.65
C THR A 217 -12.18 10.97 2.82
N THR A 218 -13.02 10.78 1.80
CA THR A 218 -14.18 9.87 1.82
C THR A 218 -15.12 10.09 3.01
N LEU A 219 -15.27 11.34 3.47
CA LEU A 219 -16.25 11.72 4.50
C LEU A 219 -17.65 11.85 3.89
N GLY A 220 -17.73 12.56 2.76
CA GLY A 220 -18.93 12.69 1.94
C GLY A 220 -20.20 13.08 2.70
N TYR A 221 -20.16 14.17 3.49
CA TYR A 221 -21.31 14.61 4.30
C TYR A 221 -22.61 14.85 3.52
N GLY A 222 -22.53 15.14 2.22
CA GLY A 222 -23.69 15.23 1.34
C GLY A 222 -24.45 16.56 1.36
N ASP A 223 -23.98 17.53 2.14
CA ASP A 223 -24.45 18.91 2.16
C ASP A 223 -24.24 19.61 0.80
N ASN A 224 -23.04 19.45 0.25
CA ASN A 224 -22.69 19.84 -1.12
C ASN A 224 -22.31 18.62 -1.95
N SER A 225 -22.85 18.53 -3.17
CA SER A 225 -22.65 17.40 -4.07
C SER A 225 -22.77 17.83 -5.54
N PHE A 226 -22.42 16.93 -6.46
CA PHE A 226 -22.45 17.18 -7.90
C PHE A 226 -23.88 17.09 -8.44
N ARG A 227 -24.55 18.25 -8.57
CA ARG A 227 -25.96 18.33 -8.99
C ARG A 227 -26.10 18.53 -10.50
N THR A 228 -25.14 19.18 -11.14
CA THR A 228 -25.19 19.42 -12.58
C THR A 228 -24.74 18.19 -13.38
N LYS A 229 -25.23 18.08 -14.61
CA LYS A 229 -24.78 17.03 -15.57
C LYS A 229 -23.27 17.09 -15.80
N ALA A 230 -22.74 18.30 -16.00
CA ALA A 230 -21.31 18.51 -16.21
C ALA A 230 -20.49 18.15 -14.97
N GLY A 231 -20.96 18.53 -13.78
CA GLY A 231 -20.33 18.19 -12.51
C GLY A 231 -20.25 16.69 -12.28
N ARG A 232 -21.31 15.93 -12.60
CA ARG A 232 -21.30 14.46 -12.47
C ARG A 232 -20.32 13.78 -13.43
N ILE A 233 -20.22 14.26 -14.67
CA ILE A 233 -19.22 13.73 -15.63
C ILE A 233 -17.82 13.96 -15.07
N PHE A 234 -17.54 15.17 -14.59
CA PHE A 234 -16.26 15.48 -13.94
C PHE A 234 -16.01 14.61 -12.70
N ALA A 235 -17.01 14.46 -11.84
CA ALA A 235 -16.93 13.69 -10.60
C ALA A 235 -16.53 12.24 -10.84
N ILE A 236 -17.08 11.58 -11.87
CA ILE A 236 -16.78 10.17 -12.19
C ILE A 236 -15.27 9.94 -12.32
N PHE A 237 -14.57 10.81 -13.06
CA PHE A 237 -13.13 10.68 -13.26
C PHE A 237 -12.33 11.24 -12.08
N TRP A 238 -12.74 12.39 -11.58
CA TRP A 238 -12.00 13.11 -10.55
C TRP A 238 -12.05 12.39 -9.19
N ILE A 239 -13.22 11.91 -8.76
CA ILE A 239 -13.38 11.14 -7.51
C ILE A 239 -12.52 9.87 -7.56
N LEU A 240 -12.53 9.14 -8.68
CA LEU A 240 -11.68 7.95 -8.82
C LEU A 240 -10.19 8.30 -8.70
N ALA A 241 -9.72 9.31 -9.43
CA ALA A 241 -8.32 9.70 -9.40
C ALA A 241 -7.89 10.21 -8.01
N SER A 242 -8.72 11.03 -7.37
CA SER A 242 -8.43 11.68 -6.09
C SER A 242 -8.43 10.69 -4.93
N THR A 243 -9.45 9.82 -4.85
CA THR A 243 -9.53 8.78 -3.81
C THR A 243 -8.44 7.72 -3.97
N LEU A 244 -8.09 7.29 -5.19
CA LEU A 244 -6.96 6.38 -5.40
C LEU A 244 -5.62 7.01 -4.99
N CYS A 245 -5.43 8.31 -5.25
CA CYS A 245 -4.25 9.04 -4.80
C CYS A 245 -4.19 9.12 -3.26
N PHE A 246 -5.32 9.41 -2.62
CA PHE A 246 -5.43 9.47 -1.16
C PHE A 246 -5.19 8.11 -0.49
N VAL A 247 -5.83 7.05 -0.99
CA VAL A 247 -5.64 5.68 -0.47
C VAL A 247 -4.18 5.23 -0.60
N LYS A 248 -3.52 5.54 -1.73
CA LYS A 248 -2.09 5.26 -1.88
C LYS A 248 -1.23 6.04 -0.87
N LEU A 249 -1.60 7.28 -0.56
CA LEU A 249 -0.89 8.08 0.43
C LEU A 249 -1.00 7.44 1.82
N LEU A 250 -2.21 7.01 2.21
CA LEU A 250 -2.43 6.31 3.49
C LEU A 250 -1.66 5.00 3.56
N TRP A 251 -1.69 4.20 2.48
CA TRP A 251 -0.91 2.97 2.38
C TRP A 251 0.59 3.25 2.58
N TYR A 252 1.13 4.26 1.89
CA TYR A 252 2.54 4.61 1.98
C TYR A 252 2.94 5.10 3.38
N ILE A 253 2.10 5.88 4.04
CA ILE A 253 2.30 6.28 5.44
C ILE A 253 2.28 5.07 6.37
N ALA A 254 1.35 4.13 6.15
CA ALA A 254 1.26 2.89 6.92
C ALA A 254 2.50 2.00 6.74
N GLU A 255 3.01 1.91 5.51
CA GLU A 255 4.24 1.17 5.18
C GLU A 255 5.44 1.78 5.92
N ILE A 256 5.64 3.10 5.85
CA ILE A 256 6.74 3.78 6.56
C ILE A 256 6.64 3.55 8.08
N ASN A 257 5.44 3.62 8.65
CA ASN A 257 5.25 3.37 10.08
C ASN A 257 5.59 1.92 10.45
N THR A 258 5.23 0.98 9.58
CA THR A 258 5.51 -0.44 9.74
C THR A 258 7.00 -0.72 9.64
N GLU A 259 7.68 -0.17 8.64
CA GLU A 259 9.14 -0.29 8.46
C GLU A 259 9.92 0.31 9.64
N ARG A 260 9.49 1.46 10.17
CA ARG A 260 10.12 2.06 11.37
C ARG A 260 10.03 1.16 12.59
N ARG A 261 8.90 0.48 12.80
CA ARG A 261 8.71 -0.47 13.91
C ARG A 261 9.63 -1.69 13.76
N HIS A 262 9.71 -2.27 12.57
CA HIS A 262 10.58 -3.41 12.30
C HIS A 262 12.07 -3.05 12.38
N GLY A 263 12.44 -1.83 11.97
CA GLY A 263 13.81 -1.32 12.06
C GLY A 263 14.29 -1.11 13.49
N ALA A 264 13.44 -0.55 14.38
CA ALA A 264 13.76 -0.34 15.79
C ALA A 264 13.98 -1.66 16.53
N PHE A 265 13.13 -2.66 16.27
CA PHE A 265 13.24 -4.00 16.86
C PHE A 265 14.53 -4.73 16.44
N LYS A 266 14.89 -4.65 15.14
CA LYS A 266 16.17 -5.22 14.65
C LYS A 266 17.39 -4.58 15.32
N ARG A 267 17.38 -3.26 15.54
CA ARG A 267 18.45 -2.54 16.25
C ARG A 267 18.52 -2.95 17.73
N TYR A 268 17.36 -3.10 18.37
CA TYR A 268 17.28 -3.56 19.76
C TYR A 268 17.89 -4.96 19.93
N ILE A 269 17.52 -5.94 19.08
CA ILE A 269 18.09 -7.29 19.13
C ILE A 269 19.60 -7.28 18.86
N THR A 270 20.03 -6.47 17.89
CA THR A 270 21.45 -6.39 17.54
C THR A 270 22.28 -5.80 18.68
N GLN A 271 21.73 -4.86 19.45
CA GLN A 271 22.40 -4.31 20.64
C GLN A 271 22.36 -5.29 21.83
N SER A 272 21.28 -6.05 22.01
CA SER A 272 21.16 -7.02 23.11
C SER A 272 21.97 -8.30 22.91
N ASN A 273 22.28 -8.70 21.66
CA ASN A 273 23.13 -9.85 21.33
C ASN A 273 24.64 -9.51 21.29
N VAL A 274 25.04 -8.30 21.70
CA VAL A 274 26.45 -7.84 21.75
C VAL A 274 26.97 -7.77 23.20
N ILE A 275 26.20 -8.30 24.17
CA ILE A 275 26.59 -8.47 25.59
C ILE A 275 26.74 -9.96 25.87
#